data_AF-A0A520MAZ1-F1
#
_entry.id   AF-A0A520MAZ1-F1
#
_cell.length_a   1.000
_cell.length_b   1.000
_cell.length_c   1.000
_cell.angle_alpha   90.00
_cell.angle_beta   90.00
_cell.angle_gamma   90.00
#
_symmetry.space_group_name_H-M   'P 1'
#
loop_
_entity.id
_entity.type
_entity.pdbx_description
1 polymer ?
#
loop_
_entity_poly.entity_id
_entity_poly.type
_entity_poly.pdbx_seq_one_letter_code
_entity_poly.pdbx_strand_id
1 'polypeptide(L)'
;MMRIYPTIALIFISLCLTSCLDKKPRSFFAEDGIIGGDAKKIGKEDVFIPISFKTSIVHSAQIFHDVEWAEKNGVIYITAIFNEPPFSKKIDYSGGITLKNPKLQTYDLKYKDPNPDGGIHDISKIKMP
;
A
#
# COMPACT_ATOMS: atom_id res chain seq x y z
N MET A 1 -38.88 -45.04 4.15
CA MET A 1 -38.75 -44.22 2.94
C MET A 1 -38.83 -42.75 3.34
N MET A 2 -37.69 -42.08 3.23
CA MET A 2 -37.41 -40.64 2.97
C MET A 2 -38.32 -39.49 3.49
N ARG A 3 -37.67 -38.65 4.33
CA ARG A 3 -37.57 -37.17 4.33
C ARG A 3 -38.78 -36.31 4.72
N ILE A 4 -38.66 -35.60 5.86
CA ILE A 4 -38.97 -34.17 5.96
C ILE A 4 -37.92 -33.50 6.89
N TYR A 5 -37.51 -32.31 6.48
CA TYR A 5 -36.26 -31.57 6.71
C TYR A 5 -36.04 -31.03 8.14
N PRO A 6 -34.79 -30.88 8.62
CA PRO A 6 -34.52 -30.10 9.82
C PRO A 6 -34.62 -28.61 9.50
N THR A 7 -35.51 -27.93 10.23
CA THR A 7 -35.67 -26.47 10.27
C THR A 7 -34.46 -25.82 10.94
N ILE A 8 -33.30 -25.84 10.30
CA ILE A 8 -32.12 -25.07 10.72
C ILE A 8 -31.52 -24.42 9.47
N ALA A 9 -32.30 -23.58 8.82
CA ALA A 9 -31.81 -22.61 7.85
C ALA A 9 -31.68 -21.25 8.56
N LEU A 10 -30.74 -21.17 9.50
CA LEU A 10 -30.27 -19.89 10.05
C LEU A 10 -28.74 -19.91 10.13
N ILE A 11 -28.10 -20.33 9.03
CA ILE A 11 -26.65 -20.14 8.89
C ILE A 11 -26.47 -18.72 8.36
N PHE A 12 -26.23 -17.82 9.31
CA PHE A 12 -25.33 -16.67 9.21
C PHE A 12 -25.15 -16.14 7.79
N ILE A 13 -25.98 -15.17 7.42
CA ILE A 13 -25.55 -14.11 6.50
C ILE A 13 -24.50 -13.30 7.26
N SER A 14 -23.30 -13.88 7.43
CA SER A 14 -22.10 -13.10 7.69
C SER A 14 -21.76 -12.47 6.36
N LEU A 15 -22.41 -11.33 6.08
CA LEU A 15 -21.91 -10.34 5.14
C LEU A 15 -20.54 -9.91 5.67
N CYS A 16 -19.51 -10.68 5.35
CA CYS A 16 -18.14 -10.22 5.33
C CYS A 16 -18.08 -9.09 4.29
N LEU A 17 -18.51 -7.89 4.69
CA LEU A 17 -18.12 -6.63 4.10
C LEU A 17 -16.65 -6.39 4.49
N THR A 18 -15.78 -7.33 4.12
CA THR A 18 -14.34 -7.11 4.14
C THR A 18 -14.11 -6.04 3.10
N SER A 19 -13.72 -4.84 3.53
CA SER A 19 -13.16 -3.83 2.65
C SER A 19 -12.12 -4.50 1.74
N CYS A 20 -12.45 -4.71 0.47
CA CYS A 20 -11.48 -5.22 -0.48
C CYS A 20 -10.42 -4.14 -0.68
N LEU A 21 -9.20 -4.45 -0.27
CA LEU A 21 -8.03 -3.61 -0.51
C LEU A 21 -7.47 -3.96 -1.89
N ASP A 22 -7.35 -2.96 -2.73
CA ASP A 22 -6.94 -3.09 -4.12
C ASP A 22 -5.55 -2.47 -4.30
N LYS A 23 -4.59 -3.30 -4.73
CA LYS A 23 -3.23 -2.86 -4.99
C LYS A 23 -3.12 -2.44 -6.45
N LYS A 24 -2.53 -1.27 -6.70
CA LYS A 24 -2.40 -0.74 -8.07
C LYS A 24 -1.03 -1.00 -8.69
N PRO A 25 -0.95 -1.29 -9.99
CA PRO A 25 0.32 -1.31 -10.70
C PRO A 25 0.85 0.11 -10.92
N ARG A 26 2.14 0.23 -11.25
CA ARG A 26 2.83 1.49 -11.52
C ARG A 26 2.15 2.33 -12.61
N SER A 27 1.58 1.69 -13.62
CA SER A 27 0.88 2.34 -14.73
C SER A 27 -0.36 3.13 -14.32
N PHE A 28 -0.87 2.93 -13.10
CA PHE A 28 -1.95 3.73 -12.53
C PHE A 28 -1.53 5.18 -12.21
N PHE A 29 -0.22 5.41 -11.99
CA PHE A 29 0.35 6.69 -11.62
C PHE A 29 0.95 7.42 -12.82
N ALA A 30 1.09 8.74 -12.70
CA ALA A 30 1.82 9.54 -13.68
C ALA A 30 3.28 9.07 -13.80
N GLU A 31 3.99 9.46 -14.85
CA GLU A 31 5.40 9.08 -15.05
C GLU A 31 6.31 9.53 -13.87
N ASP A 32 6.02 10.67 -13.27
CA ASP A 32 6.63 11.11 -11.99
C ASP A 32 5.63 11.03 -10.83
N GLY A 33 4.70 10.09 -10.93
CA GLY A 33 3.54 9.98 -10.07
C GLY A 33 3.80 9.32 -8.73
N ILE A 34 5.04 8.94 -8.43
CA ILE A 34 5.43 8.37 -7.14
C ILE A 34 6.72 9.07 -6.73
N ILE A 35 6.66 9.81 -5.62
CA ILE A 35 7.75 10.72 -5.23
C ILE A 35 8.13 10.39 -3.79
N GLY A 36 9.36 9.90 -3.60
CA GLY A 36 9.99 9.77 -2.29
C GLY A 36 10.66 11.07 -1.87
N GLY A 37 10.35 11.55 -0.66
CA GLY A 37 10.96 12.74 -0.08
C GLY A 37 12.20 12.43 0.77
N ASP A 38 12.83 13.49 1.27
CA ASP A 38 13.97 13.37 2.17
C ASP A 38 13.58 12.69 3.49
N ALA A 39 14.39 11.72 3.89
CA ALA A 39 14.18 10.96 5.11
C ALA A 39 14.42 11.85 6.34
N LYS A 40 13.53 11.75 7.33
CA LYS A 40 13.53 12.58 8.54
C LYS A 40 13.65 11.71 9.78
N LYS A 41 14.54 12.08 10.69
CA LYS A 41 14.64 11.41 11.99
C LYS A 41 13.38 11.70 12.82
N ILE A 42 12.72 10.66 13.33
CA ILE A 42 11.49 10.77 14.13
C ILE A 42 11.59 10.11 15.51
N GLY A 43 12.74 9.52 15.83
CA GLY A 43 13.03 8.94 17.13
C GLY A 43 14.54 8.89 17.38
N LYS A 44 14.98 8.05 18.33
CA LYS A 44 16.41 7.88 18.61
C LYS A 44 17.16 7.29 17.42
N GLU A 45 16.56 6.28 16.79
CA GLU A 45 17.10 5.54 15.65
C GLU A 45 16.09 5.40 14.49
N ASP A 46 14.83 5.79 14.68
CA ASP A 46 13.79 5.63 13.66
C ASP A 46 13.77 6.81 12.68
N VAL A 47 13.47 6.48 11.41
CA VAL A 47 13.44 7.44 10.30
C VAL A 47 12.12 7.33 9.55
N PHE A 48 11.51 8.47 9.25
CA PHE A 48 10.32 8.59 8.41
C PHE A 48 10.72 9.00 7.00
N ILE A 49 10.24 8.27 6.00
CA ILE A 49 10.47 8.55 4.58
C ILE A 49 9.12 9.02 4.00
N PRO A 50 8.96 10.31 3.69
CA PRO A 50 7.75 10.80 3.04
C PRO A 50 7.57 10.17 1.67
N ILE A 51 6.35 9.77 1.32
CA ILE A 51 5.99 9.24 0.00
C ILE A 51 4.69 9.89 -0.44
N SER A 52 4.68 10.42 -1.65
CA SER A 52 3.50 11.01 -2.25
C SER A 52 3.19 10.36 -3.60
N PHE A 53 1.90 10.33 -3.92
CA PHE A 53 1.39 9.72 -5.14
C PHE A 53 0.57 10.73 -5.94
N LYS A 54 0.78 10.75 -7.25
CA LYS A 54 0.01 11.52 -8.23
C LYS A 54 -0.46 10.55 -9.31
N THR A 55 -1.78 10.38 -9.39
CA THR A 55 -2.40 9.48 -10.34
C THR A 55 -2.41 10.09 -11.74
N SER A 56 -2.36 9.25 -12.78
CA SER A 56 -2.60 9.69 -14.17
C SER A 56 -4.08 9.91 -14.45
N ILE A 57 -4.95 9.28 -13.66
CA ILE A 57 -6.38 9.18 -13.90
C ILE A 57 -7.13 9.96 -12.82
N VAL A 58 -7.83 11.01 -13.23
CA VAL A 58 -8.57 11.95 -12.35
C VAL A 58 -9.94 11.39 -11.93
N HIS A 59 -10.41 10.30 -12.54
CA HIS A 59 -11.80 9.82 -12.42
C HIS A 59 -12.04 8.63 -11.47
N SER A 60 -11.04 8.14 -10.76
CA SER A 60 -11.26 6.98 -9.91
C SER A 60 -11.81 7.38 -8.54
N ALA A 61 -13.01 6.90 -8.19
CA ALA A 61 -13.59 6.96 -6.84
C ALA A 61 -12.79 6.14 -5.80
N GLN A 62 -11.62 5.63 -6.17
CA GLN A 62 -10.70 4.91 -5.28
C GLN A 62 -10.03 5.89 -4.31
N ILE A 63 -10.17 5.59 -3.03
CA ILE A 63 -9.56 6.36 -1.95
C ILE A 63 -8.23 5.68 -1.61
N PHE A 64 -7.13 6.44 -1.68
CA PHE A 64 -5.82 5.96 -1.24
C PHE A 64 -5.90 5.51 0.22
N HIS A 65 -5.46 4.28 0.49
CA HIS A 65 -5.57 3.66 1.81
C HIS A 65 -4.22 3.70 2.53
N ASP A 66 -3.19 3.08 1.95
CA ASP A 66 -1.88 2.93 2.58
C ASP A 66 -0.80 2.55 1.56
N VAL A 67 0.44 2.44 2.03
CA VAL A 67 1.57 1.85 1.31
C VAL A 67 2.02 0.58 2.03
N GLU A 68 1.91 -0.55 1.34
CA GLU A 68 2.63 -1.75 1.75
C GLU A 68 4.11 -1.58 1.39
N TRP A 69 5.01 -1.94 2.30
CA TRP A 69 6.43 -1.84 2.03
C TRP A 69 7.25 -2.96 2.68
N ALA A 70 8.42 -3.23 2.10
CA ALA A 70 9.40 -4.16 2.65
C ALA A 70 10.83 -3.73 2.31
N GLU A 71 11.74 -3.87 3.28
CA GLU A 71 13.18 -3.71 3.07
C GLU A 71 13.83 -5.06 2.75
N LYS A 72 14.58 -5.13 1.65
CA LYS A 72 15.44 -6.30 1.32
C LYS A 72 16.73 -5.82 0.67
N ASN A 73 17.87 -6.22 1.23
CA ASN A 73 19.21 -5.98 0.68
C ASN A 73 19.48 -4.51 0.30
N GLY A 74 19.07 -3.57 1.15
CA GLY A 74 19.24 -2.13 0.91
C GLY A 74 18.28 -1.51 -0.11
N VAL A 75 17.27 -2.27 -0.53
CA VAL A 75 16.17 -1.78 -1.37
C VAL A 75 14.89 -1.76 -0.54
N ILE A 76 14.17 -0.64 -0.60
CA ILE A 76 12.84 -0.47 -0.03
C ILE A 76 11.85 -0.63 -1.19
N TYR A 77 11.07 -1.70 -1.16
CA TYR A 77 9.99 -1.95 -2.10
C TYR A 77 8.70 -1.39 -1.54
N ILE A 78 7.96 -0.64 -2.34
CA ILE A 78 6.66 -0.10 -1.96
C ILE A 78 5.59 -0.51 -2.98
N THR A 79 4.36 -0.68 -2.50
CA THR A 79 3.17 -0.95 -3.30
C THR A 79 2.01 -0.14 -2.73
N ALA A 80 1.30 0.61 -3.56
CA ALA A 80 0.17 1.43 -3.13
C ALA A 80 -1.09 0.58 -2.97
N ILE A 81 -1.82 0.81 -1.89
CA ILE A 81 -3.10 0.17 -1.57
C ILE A 81 -4.21 1.22 -1.62
N PHE A 82 -5.32 0.89 -2.26
CA PHE A 82 -6.53 1.68 -2.33
C PHE A 82 -7.71 0.92 -1.73
N ASN A 83 -8.71 1.64 -1.25
CA ASN A 83 -10.02 1.07 -0.93
C ASN A 83 -10.83 0.88 -2.21
N GLU A 84 -11.46 -0.28 -2.37
CA GLU A 84 -12.51 -0.45 -3.39
C GLU A 84 -13.82 0.24 -2.96
N PRO A 85 -14.50 0.95 -3.89
CA PRO A 85 -15.86 1.43 -3.65
C PRO A 85 -16.82 0.26 -3.31
N PRO A 86 -17.88 0.47 -2.50
CA PRO A 86 -18.36 1.73 -1.94
C PRO A 86 -17.76 2.08 -0.56
N PHE A 87 -16.71 1.39 -0.12
CA PHE A 87 -16.20 1.53 1.24
C PHE A 87 -15.34 2.78 1.40
N SER A 88 -15.79 3.65 2.31
CA SER A 88 -15.38 5.05 2.39
C SER A 88 -14.75 5.41 3.74
N LYS A 89 -14.23 4.44 4.50
CA LYS A 89 -13.44 4.80 5.68
C LYS A 89 -12.09 5.32 5.19
N LYS A 90 -12.06 6.63 4.94
CA LYS A 90 -10.84 7.39 4.68
C LYS A 90 -9.96 7.19 5.90
N ILE A 91 -8.93 6.38 5.75
CA ILE A 91 -7.87 6.27 6.74
C ILE A 91 -6.89 7.39 6.42
N ASP A 92 -6.42 8.08 7.46
CA ASP A 92 -5.38 9.08 7.29
C ASP A 92 -4.07 8.35 7.00
N TYR A 93 -3.76 8.19 5.71
CA TYR A 93 -2.44 7.79 5.29
C TYR A 93 -1.41 8.77 5.86
N SER A 94 -0.40 8.25 6.54
CA SER A 94 0.60 9.04 7.27
C SER A 94 1.49 9.92 6.36
N GLY A 95 1.39 9.76 5.04
CA GLY A 95 2.18 10.50 4.06
C GLY A 95 3.56 9.89 3.82
N GLY A 96 3.82 8.67 4.27
CA GLY A 96 5.11 8.00 4.10
C GLY A 96 5.19 6.63 4.77
N ILE A 97 6.42 6.16 4.96
CA ILE A 97 6.76 4.93 5.66
C ILE A 97 7.74 5.20 6.80
N THR A 98 7.69 4.39 7.85
CA THR A 98 8.64 4.47 8.97
C THR A 98 9.61 3.30 8.92
N LEU A 99 10.89 3.60 8.74
CA LEU A 99 11.97 2.64 8.81
C LEU A 99 12.52 2.59 10.24
N LYS A 100 12.54 1.39 10.83
CA LYS A 100 13.02 1.15 12.19
C LYS A 100 14.52 0.85 12.16
N ASN A 101 15.31 1.67 12.86
CA ASN A 101 16.77 1.51 12.97
C ASN A 101 17.47 1.15 11.64
N PRO A 102 17.47 2.08 10.65
CA PRO A 102 18.08 1.83 9.35
C PRO A 102 19.56 1.51 9.50
N LYS A 103 20.00 0.42 8.86
CA LYS A 103 21.38 -0.07 8.95
C LYS A 103 22.31 0.52 7.89
N LEU A 104 21.74 1.05 6.82
CA LEU A 104 22.48 1.63 5.70
C LEU A 104 22.33 3.15 5.69
N GLN A 105 23.37 3.84 5.23
CA GLN A 105 23.31 5.29 5.00
C GLN A 105 22.45 5.66 3.80
N THR A 106 22.16 4.70 2.91
CA THR A 106 21.44 4.94 1.67
C THR A 106 20.66 3.70 1.27
N TYR A 107 19.44 3.93 0.78
CA TYR A 107 18.52 2.90 0.31
C TYR A 107 18.01 3.24 -1.08
N ASP A 108 17.83 2.24 -1.93
CA ASP A 108 17.10 2.41 -3.18
C ASP A 108 15.60 2.27 -2.91
N LEU A 109 14.80 3.25 -3.30
CA LEU A 109 13.34 3.19 -3.23
C LEU A 109 12.80 2.74 -4.59
N LYS A 110 12.04 1.64 -4.59
CA LYS A 110 11.46 1.05 -5.80
C LYS A 110 9.98 0.75 -5.61
N TYR A 111 9.21 0.95 -6.67
CA TYR A 111 7.84 0.49 -6.75
C TYR A 111 7.80 -0.97 -7.18
N LYS A 112 6.99 -1.79 -6.53
CA LYS A 112 6.74 -3.16 -6.95
C LYS A 112 5.29 -3.29 -7.42
N ASP A 113 5.09 -3.76 -8.63
CA ASP A 113 3.74 -4.10 -9.09
C ASP A 113 3.18 -5.27 -8.25
N PRO A 114 1.87 -5.26 -7.94
CA PRO A 114 1.27 -6.24 -7.04
C PRO A 114 1.18 -7.65 -7.61
N ASN A 115 1.27 -7.80 -8.93
CA ASN A 115 1.22 -9.10 -9.58
C ASN A 115 2.52 -9.90 -9.31
N PRO A 116 2.47 -11.25 -9.21
CA PRO A 116 3.65 -12.08 -8.98
C PRO A 116 4.75 -11.88 -10.02
N ASP A 117 4.36 -11.68 -11.28
CA ASP A 117 5.24 -11.39 -12.42
C ASP A 117 5.33 -9.89 -12.73
N GLY A 118 4.90 -9.06 -11.78
CA GLY A 118 4.88 -7.60 -11.90
C GLY A 118 6.29 -6.99 -11.95
N GLY A 119 6.38 -5.83 -12.60
CA GLY A 119 7.64 -5.11 -12.72
C GLY A 119 8.11 -4.50 -11.40
N ILE A 120 9.42 -4.26 -11.32
CA ILE A 120 10.04 -3.41 -10.32
C ILE A 120 10.47 -2.12 -11.02
N HIS A 121 10.07 -0.98 -10.47
CA HIS A 121 10.29 0.33 -11.07
C HIS A 121 11.11 1.19 -10.13
N ASP A 122 12.17 1.81 -10.63
CA ASP A 122 12.98 2.72 -9.83
C ASP A 122 12.19 4.00 -9.52
N ILE A 123 12.28 4.47 -8.27
CA ILE A 123 11.68 5.75 -7.84
C ILE A 123 12.78 6.75 -7.54
N SER A 124 13.59 6.46 -6.51
CA SER A 124 14.64 7.38 -6.07
C SER A 124 15.64 6.67 -5.16
N LYS A 125 16.70 7.38 -4.79
CA LYS A 125 17.67 6.95 -3.79
C LYS A 125 17.49 7.79 -2.54
N ILE A 126 17.22 7.14 -1.41
CA ILE A 126 16.94 7.79 -0.13
C ILE A 126 18.21 7.78 0.72
N LYS A 127 18.64 8.97 1.17
CA LYS A 127 19.74 9.12 2.12
C LYS A 127 19.19 9.19 3.54
N MET A 128 19.79 8.43 4.45
CA MET A 128 19.44 8.50 5.87
C MET A 128 20.08 9.74 6.51
N PRO A 129 19.37 10.41 7.44
CA PRO A 129 19.87 11.58 8.16
C PRO A 129 20.96 11.24 9.18
#